data_AF-A0A559J8W7-F1
#
_entry.id   AF-A0A559J8W7-F1
#
_cell.length_a   1.000
_cell.length_b   1.000
_cell.length_c   1.000
_cell.angle_alpha   90.00
_cell.angle_beta   90.00
_cell.angle_gamma   90.00
#
_symmetry.space_group_name_H-M   'P 1'
#
loop_
_entity.id
_entity.type
_entity.pdbx_description
1 polymer ?
#
loop_
_entity_poly.entity_id
_entity_poly.type
_entity_poly.pdbx_seq_one_letter_code
_entity_poly.pdbx_strand_id
1 'polypeptide(L)'
;MSKLRALFMFIGILFAISGCTQKNEDLIIGNWVGDQASQKFGVIEELSQYNYLEITNTEVIIKNFVYLMQDNKMVMEFSDGEKQMKYELINKNHITINNKRYTIDLKKNEMTIKNENVELHYKKEGK
;
A
#
# COMPACT_ATOMS: atom_id res chain seq x y z
N MET A 1 -19.29 34.88 56.14
CA MET A 1 -19.94 34.09 55.06
C MET A 1 -18.88 33.71 54.05
N SER A 2 -18.44 32.45 54.05
CA SER A 2 -17.47 31.92 53.08
C SER A 2 -18.19 31.64 51.76
N LYS A 3 -17.60 32.05 50.63
CA LYS A 3 -18.02 31.58 49.30
C LYS A 3 -16.81 31.04 48.54
N LEU A 4 -16.61 29.75 48.79
CA LEU A 4 -16.40 28.68 47.83
C LEU A 4 -15.56 28.98 46.58
N ARG A 5 -14.36 28.41 46.59
CA ARG A 5 -13.53 28.11 45.42
C ARG A 5 -14.27 27.16 44.47
N ALA A 6 -14.23 27.41 43.16
CA ALA A 6 -14.43 26.39 42.14
C ALA A 6 -13.52 26.68 40.94
N LEU A 7 -12.37 25.99 40.97
CA LEU A 7 -11.38 25.85 39.93
C LEU A 7 -11.98 24.99 38.80
N PHE A 8 -12.22 25.56 37.61
CA PHE A 8 -12.54 24.75 36.42
C PHE A 8 -11.29 24.56 35.58
N MET A 9 -10.63 23.45 35.85
CA MET A 9 -9.55 22.85 35.09
C MET A 9 -10.11 22.33 33.76
N PHE A 10 -10.01 23.13 32.70
CA PHE A 10 -10.25 22.69 31.32
C PHE A 10 -8.91 22.23 30.71
N ILE A 11 -8.41 21.07 31.14
CA ILE A 11 -7.36 20.36 30.41
C ILE A 11 -8.10 19.47 29.41
N GLY A 12 -8.26 20.01 28.21
CA GLY A 12 -8.85 19.33 27.07
C GLY A 12 -8.08 18.05 26.77
N ILE A 13 -8.75 16.93 26.95
CA ILE A 13 -8.38 15.62 26.46
C ILE A 13 -8.38 15.69 24.93
N LEU A 14 -7.19 15.71 24.31
CA LEU A 14 -7.01 15.69 22.85
C LEU A 14 -6.07 14.58 22.36
N PHE A 15 -5.88 13.50 23.14
CA PHE A 15 -5.00 12.39 22.76
C PHE A 15 -5.76 11.07 22.58
N ALA A 16 -6.69 11.00 21.63
CA ALA A 16 -7.41 9.74 21.37
C ALA A 16 -7.71 9.48 19.88
N ILE A 17 -6.81 9.80 18.95
CA ILE A 17 -7.06 9.50 17.51
C ILE A 17 -5.90 8.81 16.76
N SER A 18 -4.77 8.49 17.39
CA SER A 18 -3.64 7.85 16.68
C SER A 18 -3.77 6.34 16.44
N GLY A 19 -4.79 5.67 16.98
CA GLY A 19 -4.87 4.19 16.98
C GLY A 19 -5.43 3.53 15.70
N CYS A 20 -5.94 4.29 14.73
CA CYS A 20 -6.62 3.70 13.56
C CYS A 20 -5.74 3.63 12.30
N THR A 21 -4.75 4.52 12.16
CA THR A 21 -3.88 4.60 10.96
C THR A 21 -2.82 3.50 10.94
N GLN A 22 -2.23 3.19 12.09
CA GLN A 22 -1.11 2.26 12.22
C GLN A 22 -1.45 0.83 11.76
N LYS A 23 -2.71 0.39 11.97
CA LYS A 23 -3.17 -0.93 11.52
C LYS A 23 -3.13 -1.09 9.99
N ASN A 24 -3.31 -0.02 9.23
CA ASN A 24 -3.28 -0.09 7.76
C ASN A 24 -1.87 -0.01 7.20
N GLU A 25 -0.99 0.76 7.84
CA GLU A 25 0.45 0.76 7.55
C GLU A 25 1.03 -0.64 7.73
N ASP A 26 0.66 -1.34 8.82
CA ASP A 26 1.12 -2.72 9.03
C ASP A 26 0.56 -3.70 7.99
N LEU A 27 -0.64 -3.46 7.47
CA LEU A 27 -1.28 -4.35 6.49
C LEU A 27 -0.66 -4.22 5.09
N ILE A 28 -0.23 -3.02 4.69
CA ILE A 28 0.28 -2.77 3.33
C ILE A 28 1.70 -3.32 3.16
N ILE A 29 2.48 -3.37 4.24
CA ILE A 29 3.86 -3.87 4.21
C ILE A 29 3.88 -5.35 3.82
N GLY A 30 4.80 -5.70 2.92
CA GLY A 30 5.05 -7.06 2.47
C GLY A 30 5.19 -7.17 0.96
N ASN A 31 5.18 -8.42 0.50
CA ASN A 31 5.35 -8.79 -0.89
C ASN A 31 3.99 -9.06 -1.53
N TRP A 32 3.79 -8.54 -2.73
CA TRP A 32 2.52 -8.55 -3.43
C TRP A 32 2.72 -8.97 -4.88
N VAL A 33 1.98 -9.99 -5.30
CA VAL A 33 1.99 -10.53 -6.66
C VAL A 33 0.75 -10.05 -7.39
N GLY A 34 0.94 -9.42 -8.55
CA GLY A 34 -0.14 -8.98 -9.42
C GLY A 34 -0.83 -10.18 -10.07
N ASP A 35 -2.15 -10.29 -9.88
CA ASP A 35 -2.96 -11.34 -10.49
C ASP A 35 -3.86 -10.82 -11.62
N GLN A 36 -4.25 -9.55 -11.58
CA GLN A 36 -5.03 -8.89 -12.63
C GLN A 36 -4.63 -7.42 -12.80
N ALA A 37 -4.62 -6.95 -14.04
CA ALA A 37 -4.41 -5.55 -14.39
C ALA A 37 -5.37 -5.14 -15.50
N SER A 38 -6.02 -3.99 -15.32
CA SER A 38 -6.86 -3.35 -16.33
C SER A 38 -6.37 -1.93 -16.55
N GLN A 39 -6.25 -1.50 -17.80
CA GLN A 39 -5.77 -0.17 -18.15
C GLN A 39 -6.55 0.41 -19.34
N LYS A 40 -6.77 1.73 -19.32
CA LYS A 40 -7.27 2.47 -20.48
C LYS A 40 -6.31 2.34 -21.66
N PHE A 41 -6.85 2.04 -22.83
CA PHE A 41 -6.08 1.94 -24.07
C PHE A 41 -5.32 3.24 -24.38
N GLY A 42 -4.07 3.12 -24.83
CA GLY A 42 -3.23 4.26 -25.23
C GLY A 42 -2.61 5.05 -24.08
N VAL A 43 -2.95 4.76 -22.82
CA VAL A 43 -2.27 5.31 -21.64
C VAL A 43 -1.15 4.35 -21.25
N ILE A 44 -0.05 4.86 -20.69
CA ILE A 44 0.99 4.03 -20.06
C ILE A 44 1.07 4.45 -18.60
N GLU A 45 0.55 3.62 -17.70
CA GLU A 45 0.75 3.81 -16.26
C GLU A 45 1.95 3.00 -15.78
N GLU A 46 2.92 3.67 -15.16
CA GLU A 46 4.19 3.03 -14.79
C GLU A 46 3.99 1.80 -13.89
N LEU A 47 3.10 1.88 -12.90
CA LEU A 47 2.84 0.79 -11.96
C LEU A 47 2.22 -0.45 -12.64
N SER A 48 1.49 -0.26 -13.74
CA SER A 48 0.84 -1.37 -14.48
C SER A 48 1.81 -2.22 -15.28
N GLN A 49 3.05 -1.73 -15.45
CA GLN A 49 4.10 -2.43 -16.19
C GLN A 49 4.84 -3.45 -15.32
N TYR A 50 4.46 -3.60 -14.04
CA TYR A 50 5.12 -4.45 -13.06
C TYR A 50 4.12 -5.40 -12.40
N ASN A 51 4.49 -6.67 -12.30
CA ASN A 51 3.65 -7.70 -11.70
C ASN A 51 4.03 -8.06 -10.24
N TYR A 52 4.96 -7.32 -9.63
CA TYR A 52 5.36 -7.52 -8.24
C TYR A 52 5.63 -6.20 -7.53
N LEU A 53 5.17 -6.11 -6.28
CA LEU A 53 5.47 -5.02 -5.36
C LEU A 53 6.07 -5.58 -4.06
N GLU A 54 7.20 -5.04 -3.64
CA GLU A 54 7.74 -5.20 -2.30
C GLU A 54 7.58 -3.85 -1.59
N ILE A 55 6.68 -3.81 -0.60
CA ILE A 55 6.37 -2.58 0.15
C ILE A 55 7.03 -2.69 1.52
N THR A 56 7.98 -1.81 1.79
CA THR A 56 8.64 -1.65 3.09
C THR A 56 8.06 -0.46 3.84
N ASN A 57 8.61 -0.09 5.00
CA ASN A 57 8.19 1.11 5.72
C ASN A 57 8.47 2.43 4.99
N THR A 58 9.39 2.42 4.02
CA THR A 58 9.94 3.65 3.43
C THR A 58 9.72 3.76 1.92
N GLU A 59 9.50 2.63 1.25
CA GLU A 59 9.45 2.58 -0.21
C GLU A 59 8.63 1.40 -0.74
N VAL A 60 8.28 1.52 -2.01
CA VAL A 60 7.74 0.44 -2.85
C VAL A 60 8.79 0.10 -3.88
N ILE A 61 9.23 -1.15 -3.91
CA ILE A 61 10.11 -1.68 -4.94
C ILE A 61 9.23 -2.47 -5.92
N ILE A 62 9.25 -2.09 -7.19
CA ILE A 62 8.45 -2.73 -8.24
C ILE A 62 9.34 -3.55 -9.16
N LYS A 63 8.92 -4.78 -9.46
CA LYS A 63 9.69 -5.76 -10.22
C LYS A 63 8.77 -6.49 -11.20
N ASN A 64 9.39 -7.11 -12.21
CA ASN A 64 8.72 -8.09 -13.07
C ASN A 64 9.32 -9.48 -12.83
N PHE A 65 8.47 -10.49 -12.72
CA PHE A 65 8.89 -11.89 -12.66
C PHE A 65 8.15 -12.75 -13.67
N VAL A 66 8.69 -13.94 -13.92
CA VAL A 66 8.03 -15.04 -14.60
C VAL A 66 8.11 -16.31 -13.74
N TYR A 67 7.15 -17.20 -13.89
CA TYR A 67 7.25 -18.54 -13.31
C TYR A 67 7.92 -19.48 -14.29
N LEU A 68 9.01 -20.12 -13.88
CA LEU A 68 9.75 -21.09 -14.66
C LEU A 68 9.72 -22.46 -13.98
N MET A 69 9.81 -23.53 -14.77
CA MET A 69 9.98 -24.88 -14.26
C MET A 69 11.48 -25.19 -14.16
N GLN A 70 11.97 -25.43 -12.95
CA GLN A 70 13.34 -25.85 -12.66
C GLN A 70 13.29 -27.10 -11.77
N ASP A 71 13.93 -28.20 -12.18
CA ASP A 71 13.95 -29.48 -11.44
C ASP A 71 12.56 -29.96 -10.98
N ASN A 72 11.57 -29.92 -11.88
CA ASN A 72 10.15 -30.23 -11.61
C ASN A 72 9.47 -29.36 -10.53
N LYS A 73 10.03 -28.18 -10.22
CA LYS A 73 9.45 -27.19 -9.32
C LYS A 73 9.19 -25.88 -10.06
N MET A 74 8.11 -25.22 -9.70
CA MET A 74 7.85 -23.86 -10.17
C MET A 74 8.66 -22.87 -9.33
N VAL A 75 9.48 -22.06 -9.99
CA VAL A 75 10.34 -21.05 -9.37
C VAL A 75 9.96 -19.70 -9.94
N MET A 76 9.88 -18.68 -9.06
CA MET A 76 9.71 -17.30 -9.46
C MET A 76 11.08 -16.72 -9.84
N GLU A 77 11.24 -16.30 -11.09
CA GLU A 77 12.46 -15.67 -11.58
C GLU A 77 12.19 -14.20 -11.90
N PHE A 78 12.90 -13.30 -11.21
CA PHE A 78 12.79 -11.86 -11.44
C PHE A 78 13.66 -11.44 -12.63
N SER A 79 13.11 -10.58 -13.48
CA SER A 79 13.84 -9.91 -14.56
C SER A 79 14.74 -8.79 -14.02
N ASP A 80 15.77 -8.41 -14.79
CA ASP A 80 16.78 -7.39 -14.41
C ASP A 80 16.26 -5.93 -14.31
N GLY A 81 14.96 -5.73 -14.14
CA GLY A 81 14.34 -4.40 -14.02
C GLY A 81 13.61 -4.23 -12.69
N GLU A 82 14.22 -3.46 -11.77
CA GLU A 82 13.54 -2.96 -10.57
C GLU A 82 13.51 -1.43 -10.53
N LYS A 83 12.47 -0.87 -9.88
CA LYS A 83 12.42 0.56 -9.56
C LYS A 83 12.01 0.73 -8.10
N GLN A 84 12.69 1.63 -7.42
CA GLN A 84 12.34 2.06 -6.07
C GLN A 84 11.52 3.35 -6.14
N MET A 85 10.38 3.36 -5.46
CA MET A 85 9.44 4.48 -5.45
C MET A 85 9.10 4.85 -4.02
N LYS A 86 9.08 6.16 -3.74
CA LYS A 86 8.52 6.65 -2.48
C LYS A 86 7.01 6.44 -2.46
N TYR A 87 6.48 6.13 -1.29
CA TYR A 87 5.04 6.13 -1.07
C TYR A 87 4.65 6.84 0.23
N GLU A 88 3.39 7.24 0.31
CA GLU A 88 2.79 7.79 1.51
C GLU A 88 1.31 7.36 1.58
N LEU A 89 0.89 6.82 2.73
CA LEU A 89 -0.51 6.57 3.01
C LEU A 89 -1.17 7.85 3.49
N ILE A 90 -1.89 8.54 2.60
CA ILE A 90 -2.61 9.77 2.94
C ILE A 90 -3.73 9.48 3.95
N ASN A 91 -4.43 8.35 3.76
CA ASN A 91 -5.45 7.84 4.66
C ASN A 91 -5.73 6.37 4.33
N LYS A 92 -6.69 5.76 5.04
CA LYS A 92 -7.10 4.36 4.86
C LYS A 92 -7.51 3.95 3.43
N ASN A 93 -7.84 4.88 2.55
CA ASN A 93 -8.33 4.61 1.20
C ASN A 93 -7.47 5.26 0.12
N HIS A 94 -6.39 5.96 0.46
CA HIS A 94 -5.57 6.67 -0.51
C HIS A 94 -4.08 6.52 -0.22
N ILE A 95 -3.34 6.23 -1.28
CA ILE A 95 -1.88 6.14 -1.29
C ILE A 95 -1.34 7.05 -2.38
N THR A 96 -0.21 7.70 -2.14
CA THR A 96 0.62 8.25 -3.19
C THR A 96 1.82 7.35 -3.43
N ILE A 97 2.11 7.02 -4.68
CA ILE A 97 3.31 6.30 -5.10
C ILE A 97 3.98 7.16 -6.17
N ASN A 98 5.23 7.57 -5.95
CA ASN A 98 5.99 8.46 -6.82
C ASN A 98 5.20 9.73 -7.23
N ASN A 99 4.61 10.42 -6.26
CA ASN A 99 3.78 11.62 -6.43
C ASN A 99 2.46 11.43 -7.21
N LYS A 100 2.09 10.20 -7.59
CA LYS A 100 0.79 9.89 -8.17
C LYS A 100 -0.16 9.36 -7.11
N ARG A 101 -1.39 9.86 -7.10
CA ARG A 101 -2.42 9.45 -6.13
C ARG A 101 -3.26 8.30 -6.68
N TYR A 102 -3.49 7.31 -5.82
CA TYR A 102 -4.34 6.17 -6.09
C TYR A 102 -5.36 5.99 -4.96
N THR A 103 -6.50 5.40 -5.29
CA THR A 103 -7.38 4.76 -4.32
C THR A 103 -6.84 3.38 -4.02
N ILE A 104 -6.79 3.01 -2.74
CA ILE A 104 -6.39 1.68 -2.27
C ILE A 104 -7.54 1.02 -1.52
N ASP A 105 -7.79 -0.25 -1.84
CA ASP A 105 -8.60 -1.16 -1.03
C ASP A 105 -7.68 -2.27 -0.52
N LEU A 106 -7.50 -2.33 0.80
CA LEU A 106 -6.51 -3.19 1.44
C LEU A 106 -7.22 -4.17 2.38
N LYS A 107 -7.01 -5.46 2.11
CA LYS A 107 -7.40 -6.57 2.97
C LYS A 107 -6.16 -7.34 3.40
N LYS A 108 -6.32 -8.32 4.28
CA LYS A 108 -5.21 -9.10 4.84
C LYS A 108 -4.28 -9.71 3.76
N ASN A 109 -4.85 -10.25 2.69
CA ASN A 109 -4.14 -10.96 1.63
C ASN A 109 -4.44 -10.43 0.22
N GLU A 110 -5.17 -9.32 0.11
CA GLU A 110 -5.58 -8.74 -1.17
C GLU A 110 -5.38 -7.23 -1.13
N MET A 111 -4.94 -6.67 -2.24
CA MET A 111 -4.82 -5.24 -2.41
C MET A 111 -5.27 -4.87 -3.82
N THR A 112 -6.11 -3.84 -3.92
CA THR A 112 -6.43 -3.20 -5.19
C THR A 112 -5.92 -1.77 -5.16
N ILE A 113 -5.11 -1.39 -6.15
CA ILE A 113 -4.62 -0.02 -6.37
C ILE A 113 -5.24 0.48 -7.66
N LYS A 114 -5.91 1.64 -7.62
CA LYS A 114 -6.57 2.19 -8.81
C LYS A 114 -6.51 3.70 -8.91
N ASN A 115 -6.48 4.20 -10.14
CA ASN A 115 -6.74 5.60 -10.46
C ASN A 115 -7.74 5.66 -11.64
N GLU A 116 -7.84 6.80 -12.33
CA GLU A 116 -8.74 6.93 -13.48
C GLU A 116 -8.30 6.12 -14.72
N ASN A 117 -7.06 5.66 -14.79
CA ASN A 117 -6.46 5.00 -15.96
C ASN A 117 -6.18 3.52 -15.76
N VAL A 118 -5.98 3.08 -14.51
CA VAL A 118 -5.60 1.71 -14.19
C VAL A 118 -6.31 1.19 -12.94
N GLU A 119 -6.58 -0.10 -12.95
CA GLU A 119 -6.95 -0.89 -11.77
C GLU A 119 -6.05 -2.14 -11.71
N LEU A 120 -5.32 -2.27 -10.60
CA LEU A 120 -4.32 -3.31 -10.39
C LEU A 120 -4.71 -4.12 -9.16
N HIS A 121 -4.81 -5.43 -9.32
CA HIS A 121 -5.11 -6.37 -8.25
C HIS A 121 -3.87 -7.16 -7.88
N TYR A 122 -3.67 -7.31 -6.58
CA TYR A 122 -2.55 -8.00 -6.01
C TYR A 122 -3.00 -8.99 -4.93
N LYS A 123 -2.29 -10.10 -4.85
CA LYS A 123 -2.36 -11.06 -3.74
C LYS A 123 -1.09 -10.99 -2.93
N LYS A 124 -1.24 -11.05 -1.60
CA LYS A 124 -0.09 -11.07 -0.71
C LYS A 124 0.64 -12.40 -0.87
N GLU A 125 1.94 -12.35 -1.12
CA GLU A 125 2.79 -13.53 -1.17
C GLU A 125 2.87 -14.13 0.25
N GLY A 126 2.48 -15.39 0.39
CA GLY A 126 2.54 -16.10 1.66
C GLY A 126 3.99 -16.31 2.09
N LYS A 127 4.27 -16.14 3.38
CA LYS A 127 5.47 -16.70 4.01
C LYS A 127 5.29 -18.19 4.25
#